data_AF-A0A812B7T2-F1
#
_entry.id   AF-A0A812B7T2-F1
#
_cell.length_a   1.000
_cell.length_b   1.000
_cell.length_c   1.000
_cell.angle_alpha   90.00
_cell.angle_beta   90.00
_cell.angle_gamma   90.00
#
_symmetry.space_group_name_H-M   'P 1'
#
loop_
_entity.id
_entity.type
_entity.pdbx_description
1 polymer ?
#
loop_
_entity_poly.entity_id
_entity_poly.type
_entity_poly.pdbx_seq_one_letter_code
_entity_poly.pdbx_strand_id
1 'polypeptide(L)'
;MHFLEDSDKLWKIHCQRDFRGKETDELESWRELYLRLFDEREARLKAVRANITASMSKATPERTVKMAFVEDPAKPPRDVRRRQLKFGTGTITKEALGPYRTYKPVSNQTPTSAPSRSSVSSSGSGRIQVSQQHRTTKVVAPMMMKTMKMLKRMQRR
;
A
#
# COMPACT_ATOMS: atom_id res chain seq x y z
N MET A 1 34.33 50.10 17.31
CA MET A 1 33.18 49.22 17.01
C MET A 1 33.19 48.98 15.51
N HIS A 2 33.42 47.75 15.01
CA HIS A 2 33.56 47.50 13.56
C HIS A 2 32.87 46.18 13.09
N PHE A 3 32.51 45.31 14.03
CA PHE A 3 32.01 43.95 13.76
C PHE A 3 30.69 43.89 12.95
N LEU A 4 29.86 44.92 13.03
CA LEU A 4 28.57 44.97 12.32
C LEU A 4 28.75 45.20 10.81
N GLU A 5 29.70 46.06 10.42
CA GLU A 5 29.96 46.42 9.02
C GLU A 5 30.60 45.25 8.25
N ASP A 6 31.43 44.45 8.91
CA ASP A 6 31.95 43.19 8.34
C ASP A 6 30.89 42.09 8.29
N SER A 7 29.97 42.04 9.26
CA SER A 7 28.85 41.09 9.26
C SER A 7 27.86 41.36 8.13
N ASP A 8 27.55 42.64 7.84
CA ASP A 8 26.55 43.01 6.83
C ASP A 8 26.96 42.57 5.40
N LYS A 9 28.26 42.66 5.09
CA LYS A 9 28.84 42.12 3.84
C LYS A 9 28.56 40.62 3.67
N LEU A 10 28.56 39.85 4.75
CA LEU A 10 28.24 38.42 4.73
C LEU A 10 26.73 38.17 4.55
N TRP A 11 25.88 38.96 5.20
CA TRP A 11 24.42 38.91 4.99
C TRP A 11 24.04 39.21 3.54
N LYS A 12 24.74 40.13 2.87
CA LYS A 12 24.55 40.40 1.44
C LYS A 12 24.77 39.15 0.57
N ILE A 13 25.79 38.35 0.85
CA ILE A 13 26.06 37.08 0.14
C ILE A 13 24.91 36.08 0.38
N HIS A 14 24.41 35.99 1.62
CA HIS A 14 23.25 35.13 1.93
C HIS A 14 21.98 35.58 1.19
N CYS A 15 21.67 36.87 1.16
CA CYS A 15 20.52 37.40 0.42
C CYS A 15 20.64 37.17 -1.10
N GLN A 16 21.81 37.40 -1.70
CA GLN A 16 22.04 37.14 -3.12
C GLN A 16 21.86 35.66 -3.50
N ARG A 17 22.18 34.74 -2.58
CA ARG A 17 22.01 33.29 -2.78
C ARG A 17 20.57 32.82 -2.56
N ASP A 18 19.97 33.19 -1.42
CA ASP A 18 18.66 32.68 -0.97
C ASP A 18 17.47 33.45 -1.57
N PHE A 19 17.66 34.73 -1.89
CA PHE A 19 16.60 35.69 -2.24
C PHE A 19 16.93 36.49 -3.51
N ARG A 20 17.35 35.78 -4.57
CA ARG A 20 17.70 36.33 -5.88
C ARG A 20 16.64 37.31 -6.40
N GLY A 21 17.05 38.54 -6.73
CA GLY A 21 16.16 39.59 -7.22
C GLY A 21 15.42 40.38 -6.11
N LYS A 22 15.89 40.30 -4.87
CA LYS A 22 15.54 41.22 -3.79
C LYS A 22 16.71 42.17 -3.53
N GLU A 23 16.40 43.44 -3.36
CA GLU A 23 17.34 44.51 -3.01
C GLU A 23 16.96 45.07 -1.63
N THR A 24 17.90 45.73 -0.96
CA THR A 24 17.67 46.45 0.30
C THR A 24 17.01 47.79 0.01
N ASP A 25 15.93 48.11 0.72
CA ASP A 25 15.40 49.47 0.78
C ASP A 25 16.44 50.41 1.44
N GLU A 26 16.42 51.71 1.15
CA GLU A 26 17.51 52.67 1.47
C GLU A 26 17.87 52.82 2.97
N LEU A 27 17.06 52.24 3.86
CA LEU A 27 17.22 52.28 5.32
C LEU A 27 17.30 50.88 5.98
N GLU A 28 17.30 49.78 5.21
CA GLU A 28 17.45 48.41 5.74
C GLU A 28 18.88 47.87 5.58
N SER A 29 19.41 47.24 6.63
CA SER A 29 20.62 46.40 6.50
C SER A 29 20.34 45.09 5.75
N TRP A 30 21.38 44.46 5.19
CA TRP A 30 21.23 43.15 4.53
C TRP A 30 20.79 42.06 5.52
N ARG A 31 21.11 42.24 6.82
CA ARG A 31 20.63 41.37 7.90
C ARG A 31 19.12 41.50 8.12
N GLU A 32 18.57 42.72 8.09
CA GLU A 32 17.13 42.95 8.29
C GLU A 32 16.31 42.45 7.11
N LEU A 33 16.79 42.73 5.89
CA LEU A 33 16.24 42.14 4.66
C LEU A 33 16.24 40.60 4.72
N TYR A 34 17.34 39.99 5.16
CA TYR A 34 17.42 38.53 5.31
C TYR A 34 16.35 37.99 6.28
N LEU A 35 16.24 38.59 7.47
CA LEU A 35 15.29 38.13 8.49
C LEU A 35 13.84 38.30 8.02
N ARG A 36 13.50 39.45 7.45
CA ARG A 36 12.17 39.75 6.88
C ARG A 36 11.74 38.72 5.83
N LEU A 37 12.65 38.37 4.91
CA LEU A 37 12.38 37.39 3.85
C LEU A 37 12.46 35.93 4.35
N PHE A 38 13.24 35.66 5.39
CA PHE A 38 13.29 34.36 6.07
C PHE A 38 11.95 34.05 6.75
N ASP A 39 11.40 35.00 7.49
CA ASP A 39 10.12 34.84 8.19
C ASP A 39 8.94 34.75 7.20
N GLU A 40 8.96 35.50 6.09
CA GLU A 40 7.99 35.34 4.99
C GLU A 40 8.03 33.90 4.42
N ARG A 41 9.24 33.38 4.18
CA ARG A 41 9.48 32.02 3.66
C ARG A 41 8.99 30.94 4.63
N GLU A 42 9.29 31.07 5.92
CA GLU A 42 8.84 30.12 6.95
C GLU A 42 7.33 30.20 7.19
N ALA A 43 6.73 31.39 7.20
CA ALA A 43 5.28 31.56 7.28
C ALA A 43 4.57 30.87 6.10
N ARG A 44 5.08 31.05 4.88
CA ARG A 44 4.59 30.38 3.67
C ARG A 44 4.75 28.87 3.74
N LEU A 45 5.90 28.37 4.18
CA LEU A 45 6.17 26.93 4.34
C LEU A 45 5.23 26.29 5.39
N LYS A 46 5.02 26.98 6.51
CA LYS A 46 4.09 26.59 7.58
C LYS A 46 2.64 26.53 7.08
N ALA A 47 2.21 27.52 6.27
CA ALA A 47 0.88 27.54 5.65
C ALA A 47 0.69 26.38 4.64
N VAL A 48 1.69 26.11 3.79
CA VAL A 48 1.67 24.96 2.86
C VAL A 48 1.61 23.64 3.63
N ARG A 49 2.45 23.47 4.67
CA ARG A 49 2.45 22.27 5.52
C ARG A 49 1.10 22.06 6.22
N ALA A 50 0.49 23.12 6.75
CA ALA A 50 -0.84 23.05 7.36
C ALA A 50 -1.93 22.66 6.35
N ASN A 51 -1.88 23.19 5.12
CA ASN A 51 -2.81 22.83 4.05
C ASN A 51 -2.64 21.36 3.62
N ILE A 52 -1.40 20.87 3.47
CA ILE A 52 -1.13 19.45 3.19
C ILE A 52 -1.70 18.58 4.32
N THR A 53 -1.40 18.85 5.59
CA THR A 53 -1.96 18.07 6.72
C THR A 53 -3.49 18.12 6.75
N ALA A 54 -4.10 19.28 6.50
CA ALA A 54 -5.55 19.47 6.49
C ALA A 54 -6.26 18.89 5.25
N SER A 55 -5.55 18.63 4.15
CA SER A 55 -6.08 17.91 3.00
C SER A 55 -5.92 16.39 3.16
N MET A 56 -4.80 15.93 3.73
CA MET A 56 -4.59 14.52 4.06
C MET A 56 -5.54 14.02 5.16
N SER A 57 -5.90 14.84 6.15
CA SER A 57 -6.90 14.46 7.17
C SER A 57 -8.35 14.48 6.66
N LYS A 58 -8.63 15.22 5.57
CA LYS A 58 -9.93 15.23 4.86
C LYS A 58 -10.03 14.16 3.78
N ALA A 59 -8.91 13.62 3.31
CA ALA A 59 -8.89 12.54 2.35
C ALA A 59 -9.55 11.30 2.98
N THR A 60 -10.67 10.85 2.42
CA THR A 60 -11.24 9.55 2.82
C THR A 60 -10.18 8.48 2.59
N PRO A 61 -9.88 7.62 3.58
CA PRO A 61 -8.81 6.64 3.44
C PRO A 61 -9.10 5.75 2.23
N GLU A 62 -8.28 5.89 1.18
CA GLU A 62 -8.31 4.97 0.06
C GLU A 62 -8.06 3.55 0.56
N ARG A 63 -8.48 2.55 -0.23
CA ARG A 63 -8.56 1.15 0.20
C ARG A 63 -7.17 0.54 0.44
N THR A 64 -6.62 0.79 1.62
CA THR A 64 -5.26 0.39 2.00
C THR A 64 -5.07 -1.13 1.90
N VAL A 65 -3.90 -1.53 1.41
CA VAL A 65 -3.50 -2.93 1.36
C VAL A 65 -3.21 -3.39 2.79
N LYS A 66 -4.22 -3.98 3.44
CA LYS A 66 -4.03 -4.66 4.73
C LYS A 66 -3.14 -5.88 4.51
N MET A 67 -1.90 -5.78 4.95
CA MET A 67 -0.95 -6.89 4.94
C MET A 67 -1.48 -8.02 5.84
N ALA A 68 -1.67 -9.21 5.26
CA ALA A 68 -2.28 -10.35 5.98
C ALA A 68 -1.29 -11.10 6.91
N PHE A 69 -0.03 -10.69 6.91
CA PHE A 69 1.09 -11.32 7.61
C PHE A 69 2.05 -10.20 8.08
N VAL A 70 1.69 -9.49 9.15
CA VAL A 70 2.53 -8.41 9.72
C VAL A 70 3.52 -8.97 10.74
N GLU A 71 3.05 -9.86 11.60
CA GLU A 71 3.83 -10.48 12.69
C GLU A 71 3.97 -12.00 12.49
N ASP A 72 2.98 -12.63 11.84
CA ASP A 72 2.96 -14.06 11.54
C ASP A 72 3.80 -14.45 10.30
N PRO A 73 4.50 -15.61 10.33
CA PRO A 73 5.06 -16.19 9.12
C PRO A 73 3.96 -16.62 8.14
N ALA A 74 4.16 -16.33 6.85
CA ALA A 74 3.19 -16.65 5.80
C ALA A 74 2.85 -18.15 5.77
N LYS A 75 1.54 -18.46 5.76
CA LYS A 75 1.04 -19.85 5.86
C LYS A 75 1.57 -20.71 4.71
N PRO A 76 2.18 -21.89 4.98
CA PRO A 76 2.82 -22.70 3.94
C PRO A 76 1.81 -23.14 2.86
N PRO A 77 2.23 -23.26 1.58
CA PRO A 77 1.36 -23.65 0.47
C PRO A 77 0.59 -24.95 0.74
N ARG A 78 -0.59 -25.11 0.11
CA ARG A 78 -1.54 -26.19 0.43
C ARG A 78 -0.90 -27.58 0.39
N ASP A 79 -0.06 -27.86 -0.61
CA ASP A 79 0.58 -29.18 -0.74
C ASP A 79 1.80 -29.36 0.15
N VAL A 80 2.51 -28.27 0.51
CA VAL A 80 3.52 -28.30 1.57
C VAL A 80 2.85 -28.68 2.89
N ARG A 81 1.73 -28.03 3.23
CA ARG A 81 0.93 -28.33 4.43
C ARG A 81 0.40 -29.77 4.44
N ARG A 82 -0.08 -30.29 3.31
CA ARG A 82 -0.50 -31.71 3.18
C ARG A 82 0.67 -32.68 3.40
N ARG A 83 1.86 -32.37 2.88
CA ARG A 83 3.07 -33.18 3.12
C ARG A 83 3.51 -33.11 4.58
N GLN A 84 3.53 -31.91 5.18
CA GLN A 84 3.84 -31.70 6.60
C GLN A 84 2.88 -32.49 7.53
N LEU A 85 1.58 -32.52 7.22
CA LEU A 85 0.61 -33.35 7.94
C LEU A 85 0.85 -34.86 7.74
N LYS A 86 1.23 -35.30 6.53
CA LYS A 86 1.53 -36.71 6.22
C LYS A 86 2.82 -37.21 6.90
N PHE A 87 3.83 -36.35 7.01
CA PHE A 87 5.19 -36.71 7.44
C PHE A 87 5.60 -36.09 8.79
N GLY A 88 4.67 -35.52 9.55
CA GLY A 88 4.91 -34.89 10.85
C GLY A 88 5.74 -33.59 10.81
N THR A 89 6.20 -33.14 9.64
CA THR A 89 7.18 -32.04 9.46
C THR A 89 6.55 -30.63 9.56
N GLY A 90 5.41 -30.50 10.22
CA GLY A 90 4.74 -29.22 10.45
C GLY A 90 5.38 -28.47 11.60
N THR A 91 5.80 -27.22 11.37
CA THR A 91 6.30 -26.35 12.44
C THR A 91 5.19 -26.06 13.43
N ILE A 92 5.38 -26.46 14.70
CA ILE A 92 4.53 -26.07 15.81
C ILE A 92 4.70 -24.56 16.01
N THR A 93 3.71 -23.76 15.59
CA THR A 93 3.65 -22.33 15.97
C THR A 93 3.43 -22.23 17.47
N LYS A 94 4.00 -21.20 18.13
CA LYS A 94 4.10 -21.15 19.60
C LYS A 94 2.75 -21.22 20.32
N GLU A 95 1.68 -20.75 19.67
CA GLU A 95 0.29 -20.82 20.17
C GLU A 95 -0.27 -22.26 20.30
N ALA A 96 0.28 -23.23 19.55
CA ALA A 96 -0.12 -24.63 19.66
C ALA A 96 0.42 -25.32 20.93
N LEU A 97 1.27 -24.64 21.71
CA LEU A 97 1.83 -25.11 22.99
C LEU A 97 1.09 -24.57 24.22
N GLY A 98 -0.24 -24.50 24.15
CA GLY A 98 -1.05 -24.65 25.37
C GLY A 98 -0.75 -26.03 26.02
N PRO A 99 -0.75 -26.15 27.36
CA PRO A 99 -0.07 -27.24 28.07
C PRO A 99 -0.61 -28.68 27.87
N TYR A 100 -1.61 -28.91 27.00
CA TYR A 100 -2.31 -30.19 26.86
C TYR A 100 -2.65 -30.61 25.40
N ARG A 101 -1.65 -30.60 24.50
CA ARG A 101 -1.74 -31.31 23.19
C ARG A 101 -0.43 -31.99 22.74
N THR A 102 -0.11 -33.12 23.36
CA THR A 102 0.74 -34.13 22.73
C THR A 102 0.00 -34.72 21.52
N TYR A 103 0.47 -34.43 20.30
CA TYR A 103 -0.04 -35.08 19.09
C TYR A 103 0.33 -36.57 19.10
N LYS A 104 -0.64 -37.45 19.37
CA LYS A 104 -0.48 -38.89 19.14
C LYS A 104 -0.57 -39.17 17.62
N PRO A 105 0.45 -39.76 16.98
CA PRO A 105 0.34 -40.19 15.61
C PRO A 105 -0.64 -41.37 15.50
N VAL A 106 -1.63 -41.28 14.62
CA VAL A 106 -2.54 -42.39 14.33
C VAL A 106 -1.83 -43.38 13.41
N SER A 107 -1.42 -44.52 13.97
CA SER A 107 -0.75 -45.60 13.25
C SER A 107 -1.76 -46.51 12.54
N ASN A 108 -2.07 -46.21 11.27
CA ASN A 108 -2.95 -47.07 10.46
C ASN A 108 -2.22 -48.33 9.97
N GLN A 109 -2.43 -49.43 10.69
CA GLN A 109 -2.16 -50.83 10.32
C GLN A 109 -3.35 -51.62 10.91
N THR A 110 -4.03 -52.58 10.26
CA THR A 110 -3.74 -53.42 9.07
C THR A 110 -4.99 -53.65 8.20
N PRO A 111 -4.90 -54.36 7.04
CA PRO A 111 -6.07 -54.75 6.23
C PRO A 111 -6.29 -56.27 6.08
N THR A 112 -7.51 -56.80 6.31
CA THR A 112 -7.95 -58.13 5.81
C THR A 112 -9.48 -58.32 5.80
N SER A 113 -9.99 -58.96 4.74
CA SER A 113 -11.28 -59.71 4.61
C SER A 113 -12.66 -59.04 4.88
N ALA A 114 -13.64 -59.42 4.04
CA ALA A 114 -15.06 -59.00 4.07
C ALA A 114 -15.98 -60.22 4.47
N PRO A 115 -17.33 -60.33 4.25
CA PRO A 115 -18.18 -59.69 3.22
C PRO A 115 -19.63 -59.25 3.58
N SER A 116 -20.29 -58.61 2.60
CA SER A 116 -21.76 -58.40 2.46
C SER A 116 -22.42 -57.39 3.44
N ARG A 117 -23.54 -56.72 3.12
CA ARG A 117 -24.70 -57.11 2.28
C ARG A 117 -25.35 -55.87 1.58
N SER A 118 -26.13 -56.12 0.51
CA SER A 118 -27.19 -55.30 -0.14
C SER A 118 -27.61 -53.95 0.50
N SER A 119 -27.91 -52.85 -0.21
CA SER A 119 -28.11 -52.55 -1.67
C SER A 119 -28.22 -50.98 -1.85
N VAL A 120 -28.66 -50.26 -2.90
CA VAL A 120 -29.65 -50.42 -4.01
C VAL A 120 -29.32 -49.52 -5.25
N SER A 121 -30.25 -49.49 -6.22
CA SER A 121 -30.53 -48.56 -7.35
C SER A 121 -30.27 -47.03 -7.15
N SER A 122 -30.09 -46.19 -8.19
CA SER A 122 -29.89 -46.40 -9.66
C SER A 122 -29.68 -45.08 -10.43
N SER A 123 -29.04 -45.16 -11.61
CA SER A 123 -29.26 -44.31 -12.82
C SER A 123 -28.93 -42.80 -12.80
N GLY A 124 -28.13 -42.34 -13.79
CA GLY A 124 -27.96 -40.92 -14.12
C GLY A 124 -26.79 -40.64 -15.07
N SER A 125 -27.04 -40.60 -16.39
CA SER A 125 -25.98 -40.39 -17.39
C SER A 125 -25.53 -38.92 -17.48
N GLY A 126 -24.21 -38.68 -17.41
CA GLY A 126 -23.61 -37.34 -17.40
C GLY A 126 -23.58 -36.67 -18.77
N ARG A 127 -24.56 -35.79 -19.04
CA ARG A 127 -24.67 -35.03 -20.30
C ARG A 127 -23.60 -33.92 -20.37
N ILE A 128 -22.79 -33.92 -21.43
CA ILE A 128 -21.86 -32.82 -21.74
C ILE A 128 -22.64 -31.52 -21.95
N GLN A 129 -22.21 -30.42 -21.31
CA GLN A 129 -22.78 -29.09 -21.53
C GLN A 129 -21.83 -28.19 -22.33
N VAL A 130 -22.41 -27.42 -23.26
CA VAL A 130 -21.71 -26.53 -24.19
C VAL A 130 -21.29 -25.24 -23.49
N SER A 131 -20.14 -24.68 -23.90
CA SER A 131 -19.57 -23.46 -23.32
C SER A 131 -20.41 -22.21 -23.62
N GLN A 132 -20.80 -21.50 -22.56
CA GLN A 132 -21.44 -20.19 -22.68
C GLN A 132 -20.35 -19.12 -22.90
N GLN A 133 -20.42 -18.42 -24.04
CA GLN A 133 -19.43 -17.39 -24.38
C GLN A 133 -19.54 -16.16 -23.45
N HIS A 134 -18.54 -15.94 -22.60
CA HIS A 134 -18.45 -14.70 -21.83
C HIS A 134 -18.05 -13.54 -22.75
N ARG A 135 -18.83 -12.45 -22.75
CA ARG A 135 -18.46 -11.22 -23.47
C ARG A 135 -17.42 -10.46 -22.65
N THR A 136 -16.21 -10.33 -23.15
CA THR A 136 -15.16 -9.51 -22.51
C THR A 136 -15.49 -8.03 -22.62
N THR A 137 -16.06 -7.47 -21.55
CA THR A 137 -16.15 -6.01 -21.36
C THR A 137 -14.74 -5.45 -21.21
N LYS A 138 -14.15 -4.97 -22.32
CA LYS A 138 -12.80 -4.40 -22.35
C LYS A 138 -12.72 -3.24 -21.36
N VAL A 139 -12.02 -3.45 -20.24
CA VAL A 139 -11.89 -2.45 -19.16
C VAL A 139 -11.05 -1.28 -19.67
N VAL A 140 -11.72 -0.17 -19.95
CA VAL A 140 -11.09 1.05 -20.46
C VAL A 140 -10.35 1.74 -19.30
N ALA A 141 -9.02 1.85 -19.41
CA ALA A 141 -8.19 2.52 -18.40
C ALA A 141 -8.66 3.97 -18.14
N PRO A 142 -8.53 4.52 -16.92
CA PRO A 142 -9.12 5.82 -16.56
C PRO A 142 -8.71 6.99 -17.48
N MET A 143 -7.46 7.01 -17.95
CA MET A 143 -6.97 8.01 -18.91
C MET A 143 -7.61 7.83 -20.29
N MET A 144 -7.73 6.60 -20.78
CA MET A 144 -8.41 6.29 -22.05
C MET A 144 -9.91 6.60 -22.00
N MET A 145 -10.56 6.46 -20.83
CA MET A 145 -11.94 6.91 -20.65
C MET A 145 -12.06 8.43 -20.75
N LYS A 146 -11.09 9.19 -20.22
CA LYS A 146 -11.07 10.66 -20.35
C LYS A 146 -10.89 11.09 -21.82
N THR A 147 -9.92 10.52 -22.54
CA THR A 147 -9.69 10.86 -23.96
C THR A 147 -10.88 10.49 -24.84
N MET A 148 -11.47 9.30 -24.67
CA MET A 148 -12.69 8.89 -25.40
C MET A 148 -13.87 9.84 -25.14
N LYS A 149 -14.06 10.30 -23.90
CA LYS A 149 -15.10 11.30 -23.56
C LYS A 149 -14.83 12.68 -24.18
N MET A 150 -13.56 13.09 -24.30
CA MET A 150 -13.16 14.33 -24.96
C MET A 150 -13.39 14.26 -26.48
N LEU A 151 -12.91 13.21 -27.14
CA LEU A 151 -13.12 12.97 -28.58
C LEU A 151 -14.61 12.99 -28.95
N LYS A 152 -15.45 12.28 -28.18
CA LYS A 152 -16.90 12.23 -28.38
C LYS A 152 -17.64 13.55 -28.06
N ARG A 153 -16.99 14.52 -27.40
CA ARG A 153 -17.49 15.90 -27.26
C ARG A 153 -17.09 16.78 -28.45
N MET A 154 -15.95 16.55 -29.07
CA MET A 154 -15.51 17.29 -30.27
C MET A 154 -16.33 16.88 -31.51
N GLN A 155 -16.64 15.58 -31.65
CA GLN A 155 -17.52 15.02 -32.71
C GLN A 155 -19.02 15.37 -32.56
N ARG A 156 -19.34 16.48 -31.87
CA ARG A 156 -20.70 16.99 -31.61
C ARG A 156 -20.77 18.51 -31.86
N ARG A 157 -19.82 19.02 -32.62
CA ARG A 157 -19.75 20.35 -33.24
C ARG A 157 -19.52 20.13 -34.73
#